data_AF-A0AAU1JLQ7-F1
#
_entry.id   AF-A0AAU1JLQ7-F1
#
_cell.length_a   1.000
_cell.length_b   1.000
_cell.length_c   1.000
_cell.angle_alpha   90.00
_cell.angle_beta   90.00
_cell.angle_gamma   90.00
#
_symmetry.space_group_name_H-M   'P 1'
#
loop_
_entity.id
_entity.type
_entity.pdbx_description
1 polymer ?
#
loop_
_entity_poly.entity_id
_entity_poly.type
_entity_poly.pdbx_seq_one_letter_code
_entity_poly.pdbx_strand_id
1 'polypeptide(L)'
;MSRMTAHRTAMAGAALAPLLLTVWAAGPAQAHGAPTYPVSRVYACSPQGGSQAGSAACKAAIAANGAPFTYWDNLRVPDINGRDRQLIPDGKLCSGGLPDYKGLNLARTDWPSTRLTPGAKLTMTYASTIAHTGTFKLYLTKAGYDPAKPLTWSELPTTPFAEVKDPPLTGGAYRIKATLPTGRTGRQLIYTIWQNSSTEDTYYSCSDVVFPGGTTASTPSSASSAGKAASKGRSASPSSSAVKSPTAASSSAKAPASATAQKASPAEESTAPGSSPVASDTDASGGPSAPMMAGGAAAVLVLTGGAALALRLRRR
;
A
#
# COMPACT_ATOMS: atom_id res chain seq x y z
N MET A 1 -39.72 45.70 -58.16
CA MET A 1 -38.93 44.44 -58.25
C MET A 1 -38.29 44.15 -56.89
N SER A 2 -37.65 42.98 -56.77
CA SER A 2 -36.78 42.48 -55.69
C SER A 2 -35.78 43.50 -55.10
N ARG A 3 -35.18 43.33 -53.91
CA ARG A 3 -35.34 42.42 -52.74
C ARG A 3 -34.35 42.88 -51.64
N MET A 4 -34.53 42.42 -50.39
CA MET A 4 -33.46 42.26 -49.36
C MET A 4 -32.78 43.56 -48.86
N THR A 5 -32.06 43.60 -47.73
CA THR A 5 -31.87 42.60 -46.64
C THR A 5 -31.82 43.31 -45.28
N ALA A 6 -32.29 42.65 -44.22
CA ALA A 6 -31.91 43.01 -42.86
C ALA A 6 -30.48 42.54 -42.58
N HIS A 7 -29.58 43.46 -42.22
CA HIS A 7 -28.20 43.13 -41.84
C HIS A 7 -28.01 43.13 -40.32
N ARG A 8 -28.40 41.98 -39.75
CA ARG A 8 -27.56 41.13 -38.87
C ARG A 8 -26.96 41.78 -37.62
N THR A 9 -27.67 41.61 -36.51
CA THR A 9 -27.13 41.50 -35.15
C THR A 9 -26.05 40.41 -35.09
N ALA A 10 -24.76 40.77 -35.09
CA ALA A 10 -23.66 39.82 -35.22
C ALA A 10 -22.37 40.17 -34.45
N MET A 11 -22.47 40.85 -33.29
CA MET A 11 -21.33 41.09 -32.39
C MET A 11 -21.69 40.81 -30.92
N ALA A 12 -21.83 39.54 -30.57
CA ALA A 12 -21.99 39.08 -29.18
C ALA A 12 -21.22 37.78 -28.84
N GLY A 13 -20.69 37.05 -29.82
CA GLY A 13 -20.11 35.71 -29.59
C GLY A 13 -18.64 35.66 -29.15
N ALA A 14 -17.85 36.72 -29.38
CA ALA A 14 -16.39 36.65 -29.27
C ALA A 14 -15.83 36.60 -27.82
N ALA A 15 -16.60 37.01 -26.82
CA ALA A 15 -16.12 37.17 -25.45
C ALA A 15 -16.23 35.89 -24.58
N LEU A 16 -16.97 34.88 -25.01
CA LEU A 16 -17.27 33.68 -24.20
C LEU A 16 -16.24 32.54 -24.36
N ALA A 17 -15.52 32.49 -25.49
CA ALA A 17 -14.56 31.41 -25.77
C ALA A 17 -13.44 31.27 -24.71
N PRO A 18 -12.83 32.36 -24.17
CA PRO A 18 -11.79 32.23 -23.15
C PRO A 18 -12.28 31.66 -21.81
N LEU A 19 -13.54 31.91 -21.44
CA LEU A 19 -14.13 31.41 -20.18
C LEU A 19 -14.46 29.91 -20.24
N LEU A 20 -14.81 29.39 -21.42
CA LEU A 20 -15.14 27.97 -21.58
C LEU A 20 -13.89 27.08 -21.50
N LEU A 21 -12.71 27.60 -21.88
CA LEU A 21 -11.44 26.86 -21.85
C LEU A 21 -10.88 26.67 -20.42
N THR A 22 -11.12 27.60 -19.49
CA THR A 22 -10.59 27.49 -18.12
C THR A 22 -11.34 26.46 -17.27
N VAL A 23 -12.64 26.26 -17.51
CA VAL A 23 -13.47 25.29 -16.77
C VAL A 23 -13.02 23.84 -17.04
N TRP A 24 -12.53 23.54 -18.24
CA TRP A 24 -12.12 22.18 -18.62
C TRP A 24 -10.76 21.75 -18.02
N ALA A 25 -9.97 22.69 -17.49
CA ALA A 25 -8.64 22.42 -16.93
C ALA A 25 -8.67 21.92 -15.47
N ALA A 26 -9.81 21.94 -14.80
CA ALA A 26 -9.98 21.51 -13.41
C ALA A 26 -10.08 19.97 -13.30
N GLY A 27 -8.95 19.27 -13.40
CA GLY A 27 -8.88 17.82 -13.15
C GLY A 27 -9.27 17.45 -11.70
N PRO A 28 -9.75 16.22 -11.46
CA PRO A 28 -10.20 15.78 -10.14
C PRO A 28 -9.05 15.80 -9.12
N ALA A 29 -9.29 16.41 -7.96
CA ALA A 29 -8.29 16.67 -6.93
C ALA A 29 -7.71 15.37 -6.32
N GLN A 30 -6.49 15.01 -6.74
CA GLN A 30 -5.82 13.76 -6.35
C GLN A 30 -5.23 13.85 -4.94
N ALA A 31 -5.91 13.25 -3.94
CA ALA A 31 -5.30 13.02 -2.63
C ALA A 31 -4.40 11.79 -2.64
N HIS A 32 -3.31 11.78 -1.88
CA HIS A 32 -2.39 10.64 -1.76
C HIS A 32 -1.86 10.52 -0.31
N GLY A 33 -1.85 9.30 0.23
CA GLY A 33 -1.25 8.98 1.53
C GLY A 33 -1.54 7.55 2.03
N ALA A 34 -0.88 7.15 3.13
CA ALA A 34 -1.14 5.89 3.83
C ALA A 34 -0.66 5.92 5.30
N PRO A 35 -1.15 5.02 6.17
CA PRO A 35 -0.63 4.85 7.53
C PRO A 35 0.84 4.39 7.55
N THR A 36 1.69 5.18 8.20
CA THR A 36 3.09 4.81 8.52
C THR A 36 3.22 4.35 9.98
N TYR A 37 2.31 4.77 10.86
CA TYR A 37 2.14 4.22 12.21
C TYR A 37 0.67 4.23 12.63
N PRO A 38 0.05 3.10 13.03
CA PRO A 38 0.51 1.73 12.84
C PRO A 38 0.74 1.44 11.35
N VAL A 39 1.88 0.84 11.01
CA VAL A 39 2.32 0.74 9.61
C VAL A 39 1.35 -0.08 8.77
N SER A 40 0.98 0.44 7.59
CA SER A 40 0.11 -0.24 6.63
C SER A 40 0.89 -1.27 5.80
N ARG A 41 0.21 -2.32 5.32
CA ARG A 41 0.79 -3.32 4.40
C ARG A 41 1.41 -2.67 3.16
N VAL A 42 0.69 -1.71 2.57
CA VAL A 42 1.14 -1.03 1.35
C VAL A 42 2.43 -0.22 1.58
N TYR A 43 2.51 0.55 2.68
CA TYR A 43 3.73 1.29 3.01
C TYR A 43 4.87 0.33 3.40
N ALA A 44 4.61 -0.65 4.27
CA ALA A 44 5.60 -1.61 4.75
C ALA A 44 6.24 -2.45 3.63
N CYS A 45 5.50 -2.70 2.55
CA CYS A 45 5.95 -3.45 1.38
C CYS A 45 6.32 -2.56 0.17
N SER A 46 6.28 -1.23 0.33
CA SER A 46 6.77 -0.27 -0.66
C SER A 46 8.30 -0.19 -0.67
N PRO A 47 8.92 0.43 -1.69
CA PRO A 47 10.34 0.82 -1.65
C PRO A 47 10.72 1.71 -0.44
N GLN A 48 9.74 2.37 0.20
CA GLN A 48 9.92 3.22 1.37
C GLN A 48 9.71 2.49 2.70
N GLY A 49 9.27 1.22 2.69
CA GLY A 49 9.01 0.39 3.88
C GLY A 49 10.26 -0.05 4.66
N GLY A 50 11.45 0.34 4.20
CA GLY A 50 12.73 0.05 4.86
C GLY A 50 12.96 -1.45 5.07
N SER A 51 13.31 -1.84 6.30
CA SER A 51 13.55 -3.24 6.65
C SER A 51 12.33 -4.16 6.51
N GLN A 52 11.10 -3.62 6.51
CA GLN A 52 9.88 -4.42 6.40
C GLN A 52 9.64 -4.93 4.98
N ALA A 53 10.09 -4.19 3.95
CA ALA A 53 9.90 -4.55 2.55
C ALA A 53 10.60 -5.87 2.17
N GLY A 54 11.68 -6.21 2.88
CA GLY A 54 12.40 -7.48 2.72
C GLY A 54 11.72 -8.71 3.35
N SER A 55 10.59 -8.54 4.06
CA SER A 55 9.88 -9.63 4.75
C SER A 55 9.28 -10.68 3.79
N ALA A 56 9.03 -11.88 4.31
CA ALA A 56 8.42 -12.97 3.53
C ALA A 56 7.00 -12.61 3.05
N ALA A 57 6.20 -11.97 3.91
CA ALA A 57 4.90 -11.42 3.53
C ALA A 57 4.99 -10.38 2.40
N CYS A 58 5.90 -9.40 2.49
CA CYS A 58 6.05 -8.39 1.44
C CYS A 58 6.55 -8.98 0.11
N LYS A 59 7.50 -9.93 0.14
CA LYS A 59 7.95 -10.65 -1.06
C LYS A 59 6.80 -11.43 -1.71
N ALA A 60 6.02 -12.16 -0.93
CA ALA A 60 4.83 -12.88 -1.41
C ALA A 60 3.77 -11.92 -1.97
N ALA A 61 3.55 -10.78 -1.31
CA ALA A 61 2.62 -9.75 -1.75
C ALA A 61 3.03 -9.15 -3.10
N ILE A 62 4.29 -8.73 -3.26
CA ILE A 62 4.81 -8.18 -4.52
C ILE A 62 4.73 -9.22 -5.64
N ALA A 63 5.09 -10.48 -5.37
CA ALA A 63 5.00 -11.56 -6.36
C ALA A 63 3.54 -11.84 -6.78
N ALA A 64 2.59 -11.88 -5.85
CA ALA A 64 1.16 -12.02 -6.14
C ALA A 64 0.56 -10.78 -6.82
N ASN A 65 1.18 -9.60 -6.65
CA ASN A 65 0.79 -8.36 -7.29
C ASN A 65 1.28 -8.30 -8.76
N GLY A 66 2.48 -8.80 -9.01
CA GLY A 66 3.19 -8.71 -10.30
C GLY A 66 4.13 -7.50 -10.40
N ALA A 67 3.99 -6.51 -9.52
CA ALA A 67 4.83 -5.32 -9.45
C ALA A 67 4.99 -4.81 -8.00
N PRO A 68 6.09 -4.11 -7.66
CA PRO A 68 6.27 -3.48 -6.35
C PRO A 68 5.21 -2.41 -6.06
N PHE A 69 4.90 -2.19 -4.78
CA PHE A 69 3.99 -1.13 -4.33
C PHE A 69 4.67 0.24 -4.35
N THR A 70 5.04 0.72 -5.54
CA THR A 70 5.70 2.02 -5.74
C THR A 70 4.77 3.18 -5.40
N TYR A 71 3.53 3.13 -5.88
CA TYR A 71 2.45 4.08 -5.60
C TYR A 71 1.72 3.71 -4.30
N TRP A 72 2.46 3.57 -3.20
CA TRP A 72 1.91 3.10 -1.92
C TRP A 72 0.89 4.05 -1.29
N ASP A 73 0.94 5.32 -1.71
CA ASP A 73 0.13 6.44 -1.30
C ASP A 73 -1.14 6.63 -2.14
N ASN A 74 -1.24 5.98 -3.31
CA ASN A 74 -2.37 6.12 -4.23
C ASN A 74 -3.28 4.87 -4.27
N LEU A 75 -3.51 4.22 -3.12
CA LEU A 75 -4.49 3.13 -3.00
C LEU A 75 -5.93 3.72 -2.99
N ARG A 76 -6.30 4.28 -4.15
CA ARG A 76 -7.48 5.10 -4.43
C ARG A 76 -8.52 4.32 -5.20
N VAL A 77 -9.76 4.31 -4.72
CA VAL A 77 -10.91 3.85 -5.51
C VAL A 77 -11.81 5.05 -5.79
N PRO A 78 -12.10 5.36 -7.08
CA PRO A 78 -12.98 6.46 -7.43
C PRO A 78 -14.44 6.17 -7.09
N ASP A 79 -15.25 7.23 -7.02
CA ASP A 79 -16.72 7.16 -7.05
C ASP A 79 -17.36 6.27 -5.97
N ILE A 80 -16.68 6.07 -4.85
CA ILE A 80 -17.21 5.29 -3.72
C ILE A 80 -18.29 6.08 -3.00
N ASN A 81 -18.02 7.35 -2.68
CA ASN A 81 -18.91 8.26 -1.94
C ASN A 81 -19.54 7.60 -0.68
N GLY A 82 -18.71 6.94 0.14
CA GLY A 82 -19.13 6.25 1.37
C GLY A 82 -19.89 4.93 1.18
N ARG A 83 -20.04 4.42 -0.06
CA ARG A 83 -20.67 3.12 -0.37
C ARG A 83 -19.71 1.92 -0.19
N ASP A 84 -18.78 2.02 0.76
CA ASP A 84 -17.65 1.10 0.95
C ASP A 84 -18.07 -0.38 0.95
N ARG A 85 -19.07 -0.70 1.80
CA ARG A 85 -19.62 -2.04 1.99
C ARG A 85 -20.44 -2.58 0.81
N GLN A 86 -20.76 -1.74 -0.18
CA GLN A 86 -21.48 -2.12 -1.40
C GLN A 86 -20.54 -2.34 -2.59
N LEU A 87 -19.46 -1.55 -2.67
CA LEU A 87 -18.60 -1.48 -3.86
C LEU A 87 -17.25 -2.20 -3.70
N ILE A 88 -16.76 -2.38 -2.47
CA ILE A 88 -15.52 -3.12 -2.19
C ILE A 88 -15.87 -4.57 -1.80
N PRO A 89 -15.55 -5.60 -2.63
CA PRO A 89 -15.91 -6.97 -2.31
C PRO A 89 -15.14 -7.57 -1.13
N ASP A 90 -15.76 -8.52 -0.45
CA ASP A 90 -15.10 -9.36 0.55
C ASP A 90 -13.84 -10.04 -0.01
N GLY A 91 -12.82 -10.20 0.85
CA GLY A 91 -11.50 -10.67 0.46
C GLY A 91 -10.66 -9.64 -0.30
N LYS A 92 -11.22 -8.48 -0.71
CA LYS A 92 -10.50 -7.43 -1.46
C LYS A 92 -10.25 -6.13 -0.70
N LEU A 93 -10.71 -6.02 0.55
CA LEU A 93 -10.67 -4.79 1.37
C LEU A 93 -9.28 -4.13 1.40
N CYS A 94 -8.21 -4.91 1.59
CA CYS A 94 -6.83 -4.40 1.68
C CYS A 94 -6.25 -3.90 0.34
N SER A 95 -6.96 -4.09 -0.77
CA SER A 95 -6.61 -3.61 -2.11
C SER A 95 -7.59 -2.58 -2.68
N GLY A 96 -8.69 -2.28 -1.98
CA GLY A 96 -9.80 -1.52 -2.56
C GLY A 96 -10.45 -2.19 -3.79
N GLY A 97 -10.24 -3.49 -3.99
CA GLY A 97 -10.62 -4.18 -5.24
C GLY A 97 -9.66 -4.00 -6.42
N LEU A 98 -8.63 -3.15 -6.29
CA LEU A 98 -7.74 -2.74 -7.38
C LEU A 98 -6.77 -3.88 -7.80
N PRO A 99 -6.58 -4.14 -9.11
CA PRO A 99 -5.65 -5.16 -9.60
C PRO A 99 -4.19 -4.93 -9.19
N ASP A 100 -3.76 -3.68 -9.10
CA ASP A 100 -2.38 -3.26 -8.83
C ASP A 100 -2.04 -3.23 -7.33
N TYR A 101 -3.01 -3.60 -6.49
CA TYR A 101 -2.86 -3.76 -5.04
C TYR A 101 -3.32 -5.15 -4.56
N LYS A 102 -3.65 -6.07 -5.48
CA LYS A 102 -4.22 -7.39 -5.17
C LYS A 102 -3.36 -8.23 -4.22
N GLY A 103 -2.04 -8.06 -4.25
CA GLY A 103 -1.10 -8.74 -3.36
C GLY A 103 -1.27 -8.41 -1.86
N LEU A 104 -1.92 -7.28 -1.53
CA LEU A 104 -2.18 -6.87 -0.13
C LEU A 104 -3.29 -7.69 0.54
N ASN A 105 -4.09 -8.42 -0.25
CA ASN A 105 -5.20 -9.25 0.22
C ASN A 105 -4.75 -10.62 0.77
N LEU A 106 -3.48 -11.02 0.60
CA LEU A 106 -3.02 -12.35 1.00
C LEU A 106 -3.29 -12.60 2.50
N ALA A 107 -4.02 -13.67 2.77
CA ALA A 107 -4.29 -14.15 4.12
C ALA A 107 -3.00 -14.77 4.69
N ARG A 108 -2.37 -14.09 5.67
CA ARG A 108 -1.07 -14.48 6.24
C ARG A 108 -0.93 -14.02 7.68
N THR A 109 -0.19 -14.78 8.47
CA THR A 109 0.08 -14.52 9.90
C THR A 109 1.41 -13.79 10.16
N ASP A 110 2.20 -13.52 9.12
CA ASP A 110 3.56 -12.97 9.17
C ASP A 110 3.71 -11.54 8.58
N TRP A 111 2.60 -10.86 8.23
CA TRP A 111 2.64 -9.46 7.80
C TRP A 111 3.36 -8.56 8.84
N PRO A 112 4.19 -7.59 8.41
CA PRO A 112 4.74 -6.54 9.27
C PRO A 112 3.66 -5.92 10.17
N SER A 113 3.90 -5.85 11.48
CA SER A 113 2.84 -5.54 12.43
C SER A 113 3.30 -4.65 13.59
N THR A 114 2.45 -3.70 13.99
CA THR A 114 2.73 -2.79 15.12
C THR A 114 2.22 -3.40 16.43
N ARG A 115 3.05 -3.45 17.49
CA ARG A 115 2.57 -3.84 18.83
C ARG A 115 1.75 -2.70 19.44
N LEU A 116 0.57 -3.01 19.97
CA LEU A 116 -0.35 -2.05 20.59
C LEU A 116 -0.92 -2.58 21.91
N THR A 117 -1.41 -1.67 22.76
CA THR A 117 -2.06 -1.98 24.04
C THR A 117 -3.57 -1.76 23.93
N PRO A 118 -4.43 -2.70 24.35
CA PRO A 118 -5.89 -2.50 24.32
C PRO A 118 -6.31 -1.36 25.25
N GLY A 119 -7.35 -0.60 24.91
CA GLY A 119 -7.79 0.57 25.68
C GLY A 119 -6.89 1.81 25.59
N ALA A 120 -5.66 1.69 25.08
CA ALA A 120 -4.70 2.79 25.05
C ALA A 120 -5.08 3.87 24.03
N LYS A 121 -4.57 5.10 24.24
CA LYS A 121 -4.65 6.18 23.26
C LYS A 121 -3.73 5.85 22.08
N LEU A 122 -4.27 5.96 20.87
CA LEU A 122 -3.52 5.89 19.62
C LEU A 122 -3.45 7.29 19.01
N THR A 123 -2.29 7.66 18.49
CA THR A 123 -2.19 8.68 17.43
C THR A 123 -1.67 7.97 16.19
N MET A 124 -2.55 7.75 15.21
CA MET A 124 -2.14 7.22 13.91
C MET A 124 -1.49 8.35 13.10
N THR A 125 -0.31 8.05 12.58
CA THR A 125 0.42 8.89 11.62
C THR A 125 0.07 8.38 10.23
N TYR A 126 -0.73 9.16 9.50
CA TYR A 126 -1.08 8.88 8.11
C TYR A 126 -0.26 9.84 7.25
N ALA A 127 0.84 9.34 6.65
CA ALA A 127 1.67 10.15 5.78
C ALA A 127 0.86 10.57 4.55
N SER A 128 1.01 11.82 4.11
CA SER A 128 0.25 12.38 3.01
C SER A 128 1.18 13.16 2.09
N THR A 129 1.35 12.64 0.89
CA THR A 129 2.16 13.21 -0.19
C THR A 129 1.38 14.27 -0.97
N ILE A 130 0.05 14.12 -1.05
CA ILE A 130 -0.88 15.16 -1.53
C ILE A 130 -2.06 15.24 -0.56
N ALA A 131 -2.18 16.36 0.18
CA ALA A 131 -3.08 16.50 1.31
C ALA A 131 -4.41 17.18 0.94
N HIS A 132 -5.52 16.57 1.32
CA HIS A 132 -6.89 17.04 1.08
C HIS A 132 -7.75 17.02 2.35
N THR A 133 -8.96 17.58 2.27
CA THR A 133 -9.98 17.46 3.31
C THR A 133 -10.72 16.12 3.20
N GLY A 134 -11.26 15.64 4.30
CA GLY A 134 -12.01 14.38 4.32
C GLY A 134 -12.25 13.82 5.72
N THR A 135 -12.78 12.61 5.75
CA THR A 135 -13.10 11.90 7.00
C THR A 135 -12.36 10.57 7.05
N PHE A 136 -11.57 10.39 8.11
CA PHE A 136 -10.85 9.15 8.41
C PHE A 136 -11.68 8.27 9.35
N LYS A 137 -12.06 7.07 8.89
CA LYS A 137 -12.82 6.07 9.65
C LYS A 137 -11.91 4.88 9.94
N LEU A 138 -11.67 4.60 11.22
CA LEU A 138 -10.79 3.53 11.68
C LEU A 138 -11.64 2.39 12.25
N TYR A 139 -11.56 1.22 11.63
CA TYR A 139 -12.16 -0.03 12.10
C TYR A 139 -11.06 -0.94 12.67
N LEU A 140 -11.44 -1.79 13.62
CA LEU A 140 -10.58 -2.85 14.15
C LEU A 140 -11.35 -4.17 14.07
N THR A 141 -10.72 -5.19 13.51
CA THR A 141 -11.27 -6.55 13.39
C THR A 141 -11.92 -7.05 14.69
N LYS A 142 -12.93 -7.91 14.59
CA LYS A 142 -13.67 -8.46 15.73
C LYS A 142 -12.80 -9.41 16.56
N ALA A 143 -13.21 -9.65 17.82
CA ALA A 143 -12.61 -10.72 18.61
C ALA A 143 -12.90 -12.07 17.92
N GLY A 144 -11.88 -12.95 17.85
CA GLY A 144 -11.95 -14.19 17.08
C GLY A 144 -11.50 -14.09 15.61
N TYR A 145 -11.15 -12.88 15.12
CA TYR A 145 -10.58 -12.69 13.78
C TYR A 145 -9.37 -13.60 13.52
N ASP A 146 -9.39 -14.27 12.37
CA ASP A 146 -8.35 -15.19 11.92
C ASP A 146 -7.53 -14.59 10.76
N PRO A 147 -6.29 -14.13 10.99
CA PRO A 147 -5.43 -13.57 9.95
C PRO A 147 -4.94 -14.60 8.91
N ALA A 148 -5.20 -15.90 9.10
CA ALA A 148 -5.01 -16.92 8.07
C ALA A 148 -6.20 -17.04 7.08
N LYS A 149 -7.27 -16.25 7.26
CA LYS A 149 -8.39 -16.12 6.32
C LYS A 149 -8.38 -14.74 5.61
N PRO A 150 -8.96 -14.62 4.40
CA PRO A 150 -9.16 -13.32 3.75
C PRO A 150 -10.03 -12.40 4.61
N LEU A 151 -9.69 -11.11 4.66
CA LEU A 151 -10.46 -10.11 5.41
C LEU A 151 -11.81 -9.83 4.71
N THR A 152 -12.90 -9.83 5.47
CA THR A 152 -14.26 -9.51 5.00
C THR A 152 -14.87 -8.37 5.80
N TRP A 153 -15.95 -7.81 5.27
CA TRP A 153 -16.83 -6.86 5.94
C TRP A 153 -17.60 -7.47 7.12
N SER A 154 -17.68 -8.79 7.25
CA SER A 154 -18.20 -9.46 8.45
C SER A 154 -17.21 -9.42 9.61
N GLU A 155 -15.90 -9.44 9.35
CA GLU A 155 -14.86 -9.34 10.39
C GLU A 155 -14.72 -7.93 10.97
N LEU A 156 -15.24 -6.91 10.29
CA LEU A 156 -15.26 -5.52 10.77
C LEU A 156 -16.61 -5.18 11.44
N PRO A 157 -16.62 -4.45 12.57
CA PRO A 157 -17.83 -3.82 13.10
C PRO A 157 -18.49 -2.89 12.06
N THR A 158 -19.81 -2.68 12.20
CA THR A 158 -20.56 -1.78 11.30
C THR A 158 -20.19 -0.32 11.51
N THR A 159 -19.84 0.07 12.74
CA THR A 159 -19.31 1.40 13.08
C THR A 159 -17.79 1.38 13.25
N PRO A 160 -17.08 2.46 12.89
CA PRO A 160 -15.65 2.61 13.22
C PRO A 160 -15.47 2.83 14.73
N PHE A 161 -14.29 2.49 15.28
CA PHE A 161 -13.94 2.81 16.67
C PHE A 161 -13.42 4.25 16.84
N ALA A 162 -13.07 4.90 15.73
CA ALA A 162 -12.83 6.33 15.66
C ALA A 162 -13.21 6.86 14.27
N GLU A 163 -13.95 7.95 14.23
CA GLU A 163 -14.19 8.74 13.03
C GLU A 163 -13.67 10.16 13.27
N VAL A 164 -12.80 10.65 12.39
CA VAL A 164 -12.12 11.94 12.53
C VAL A 164 -12.15 12.69 11.21
N LYS A 165 -12.93 13.76 11.15
CA LYS A 165 -12.95 14.70 10.03
C LYS A 165 -11.80 15.71 10.17
N ASP A 166 -11.15 16.00 9.04
CA ASP A 166 -10.09 17.00 8.87
C ASP A 166 -9.05 17.04 10.02
N PRO A 167 -8.39 15.91 10.34
CA PRO A 167 -7.36 15.85 11.38
C PRO A 167 -6.17 16.79 11.08
N PRO A 168 -5.44 17.26 12.10
CA PRO A 168 -4.31 18.15 11.89
C PRO A 168 -3.18 17.46 11.11
N LEU A 169 -2.81 18.05 9.97
CA LEU A 169 -1.63 17.72 9.19
C LEU A 169 -0.39 18.37 9.83
N THR A 170 0.62 17.59 10.17
CA THR A 170 1.84 18.13 10.81
C THR A 170 3.06 17.28 10.45
N GLY A 171 4.06 17.88 9.79
CA GLY A 171 5.25 17.17 9.33
C GLY A 171 4.94 16.11 8.26
N GLY A 172 4.20 16.48 7.21
CA GLY A 172 3.85 15.58 6.10
C GLY A 172 2.87 14.45 6.45
N ALA A 173 2.22 14.49 7.62
CA ALA A 173 1.31 13.43 8.05
C ALA A 173 0.16 13.93 8.92
N TYR A 174 -1.05 13.40 8.69
CA TYR A 174 -2.20 13.62 9.56
C TYR A 174 -2.02 12.89 10.89
N ARG A 175 -2.44 13.54 11.99
CA ARG A 175 -2.33 13.01 13.36
C ARG A 175 -3.70 12.60 13.88
N ILE A 176 -4.17 11.43 13.46
CA ILE A 176 -5.50 10.90 13.76
C ILE A 176 -5.50 10.33 15.19
N LYS A 177 -6.18 11.00 16.13
CA LYS A 177 -6.25 10.60 17.54
C LYS A 177 -7.44 9.67 17.78
N ALA A 178 -7.21 8.55 18.48
CA ALA A 178 -8.23 7.55 18.78
C ALA A 178 -8.00 6.90 20.17
N THR A 179 -8.98 6.12 20.63
CA THR A 179 -8.82 5.20 21.77
C THR A 179 -9.04 3.77 21.25
N LEU A 180 -8.10 2.87 21.50
CA LEU A 180 -8.20 1.49 21.02
C LEU A 180 -9.26 0.71 21.82
N PRO A 181 -10.06 -0.17 21.18
CA PRO A 181 -10.92 -1.11 21.89
C PRO A 181 -10.16 -1.93 22.95
N THR A 182 -10.80 -2.20 24.08
CA THR A 182 -10.22 -2.93 25.24
C THR A 182 -10.25 -4.45 25.06
N GLY A 183 -11.35 -4.99 24.55
CA GLY A 183 -11.55 -6.43 24.36
C GLY A 183 -10.88 -6.99 23.09
N ARG A 184 -9.55 -6.89 22.98
CA ARG A 184 -8.76 -7.44 21.85
C ARG A 184 -7.42 -8.02 22.31
N THR A 185 -7.05 -9.15 21.71
CA THR A 185 -5.81 -9.88 21.97
C THR A 185 -5.23 -10.42 20.65
N GLY A 186 -3.94 -10.78 20.66
CA GLY A 186 -3.26 -11.41 19.53
C GLY A 186 -3.11 -10.52 18.29
N ARG A 187 -2.87 -11.13 17.13
CA ARG A 187 -2.84 -10.42 15.84
C ARG A 187 -4.25 -9.96 15.46
N GLN A 188 -4.37 -8.69 15.10
CA GLN A 188 -5.58 -8.02 14.65
C GLN A 188 -5.23 -7.11 13.47
N LEU A 189 -6.23 -6.51 12.82
CA LEU A 189 -6.03 -5.61 11.70
C LEU A 189 -6.84 -4.33 11.90
N ILE A 190 -6.17 -3.18 11.82
CA ILE A 190 -6.82 -1.87 11.69
C ILE A 190 -7.09 -1.63 10.21
N TYR A 191 -8.35 -1.38 9.86
CA TYR A 191 -8.75 -0.98 8.52
C TYR A 191 -9.09 0.50 8.54
N THR A 192 -8.32 1.29 7.79
CA THR A 192 -8.50 2.74 7.67
C THR A 192 -9.14 3.06 6.33
N ILE A 193 -10.22 3.82 6.38
CA ILE A 193 -10.89 4.43 5.23
C ILE A 193 -10.67 5.94 5.31
N TRP A 194 -10.13 6.56 4.27
CA TRP A 194 -10.14 8.02 4.10
C TRP A 194 -11.11 8.36 2.97
N GLN A 195 -12.29 8.85 3.33
CA GLN A 195 -13.27 9.37 2.38
C GLN A 195 -12.92 10.84 2.10
N ASN A 196 -12.65 11.20 0.85
CA ASN A 196 -12.38 12.59 0.47
C ASN A 196 -13.66 13.44 0.61
N SER A 197 -13.52 14.76 0.79
CA SER A 197 -14.64 15.70 0.70
C SER A 197 -14.57 16.67 -0.49
N SER A 198 -13.53 16.56 -1.33
CA SER A 198 -13.38 17.32 -2.59
C SER A 198 -13.52 16.46 -3.86
N THR A 199 -13.58 15.13 -3.72
CA THR A 199 -13.95 14.17 -4.78
C THR A 199 -14.79 13.04 -4.16
N GLU A 200 -15.43 12.20 -4.96
CA GLU A 200 -16.13 10.99 -4.48
C GLU A 200 -15.16 9.84 -4.10
N ASP A 201 -13.86 10.06 -4.26
CA ASP A 201 -12.81 9.07 -4.05
C ASP A 201 -12.70 8.61 -2.59
N THR A 202 -12.25 7.38 -2.42
CA THR A 202 -11.95 6.84 -1.09
C THR A 202 -10.66 6.01 -1.13
N TYR A 203 -9.84 6.18 -0.10
CA TYR A 203 -8.52 5.57 0.04
C TYR A 203 -8.53 4.55 1.16
N TYR A 204 -7.96 3.37 0.90
CA TYR A 204 -8.00 2.25 1.85
C TYR A 204 -6.62 1.87 2.36
N SER A 205 -6.55 1.36 3.58
CA SER A 205 -5.32 0.81 4.14
C SER A 205 -5.59 -0.24 5.22
N CYS A 206 -4.90 -1.37 5.12
CA CYS A 206 -4.81 -2.37 6.18
C CYS A 206 -3.49 -2.20 6.93
N SER A 207 -3.55 -2.02 8.25
CA SER A 207 -2.40 -2.03 9.16
C SER A 207 -2.53 -3.19 10.14
N ASP A 208 -1.65 -4.19 10.03
CA ASP A 208 -1.61 -5.30 10.97
C ASP A 208 -1.05 -4.85 12.33
N VAL A 209 -1.66 -5.33 13.40
CA VAL A 209 -1.28 -4.99 14.78
C VAL A 209 -1.29 -6.23 15.67
N VAL A 210 -0.54 -6.19 16.76
CA VAL A 210 -0.48 -7.29 17.74
C VAL A 210 -0.71 -6.75 19.16
N PHE A 211 -1.75 -7.25 19.79
CA PHE A 211 -2.08 -7.02 21.20
C PHE A 211 -1.55 -8.17 22.08
N PRO A 212 -1.31 -7.95 23.38
CA PRO A 212 -0.99 -9.02 24.34
C PRO A 212 -2.09 -10.11 24.41
N GLY A 213 -1.78 -11.24 25.06
CA GLY A 213 -2.77 -12.25 25.42
C GLY A 213 -3.33 -13.11 24.28
N GLY A 214 -2.66 -13.17 23.12
CA GLY A 214 -3.02 -14.08 22.02
C GLY A 214 -2.05 -15.25 21.89
N THR A 215 -2.57 -16.47 21.87
CA THR A 215 -1.83 -17.74 21.69
C THR A 215 -1.51 -18.03 20.22
N THR A 216 -0.77 -17.14 19.56
CA THR A 216 -0.07 -17.45 18.30
C THR A 216 1.36 -17.84 18.62
N ALA A 217 1.71 -19.12 18.46
CA ALA A 217 3.08 -19.60 18.64
C ALA A 217 4.02 -18.93 17.62
N SER A 218 4.84 -18.00 18.09
CA SER A 218 5.85 -17.31 17.27
C SER A 218 6.97 -16.87 18.20
N THR A 219 8.11 -17.56 18.10
CA THR A 219 9.23 -17.46 19.03
C THR A 219 9.74 -16.03 19.16
N PRO A 220 9.86 -15.47 20.38
CA PRO A 220 10.53 -14.20 20.57
C PRO A 220 12.03 -14.37 20.26
N SER A 221 12.50 -13.74 19.19
CA SER A 221 13.93 -13.67 18.89
C SER A 221 14.61 -12.73 19.90
N SER A 222 15.05 -13.30 21.02
CA SER A 222 15.74 -12.59 22.10
C SER A 222 17.10 -12.04 21.65
N ALA A 223 17.09 -10.83 21.10
CA ALA A 223 18.32 -10.07 20.84
C ALA A 223 18.98 -9.68 22.17
N SER A 224 19.97 -10.47 22.58
CA SER A 224 20.70 -10.27 23.83
C SER A 224 21.60 -9.04 23.75
N SER A 225 21.22 -7.95 24.41
CA SER A 225 22.06 -6.75 24.58
C SER A 225 22.86 -6.82 25.88
N ALA A 226 23.98 -7.54 25.86
CA ALA A 226 24.89 -7.61 27.00
C ALA A 226 25.57 -6.25 27.24
N GLY A 227 25.21 -5.58 28.34
CA GLY A 227 25.89 -4.35 28.79
C GLY A 227 27.30 -4.67 29.30
N LYS A 228 28.31 -3.92 28.81
CA LYS A 228 29.71 -4.04 29.27
C LYS A 228 30.09 -2.84 30.14
N ALA A 229 30.86 -3.09 31.21
CA ALA A 229 30.92 -2.21 32.38
C ALA A 229 32.25 -1.45 32.58
N ALA A 230 32.20 -0.39 33.39
CA ALA A 230 33.32 0.23 34.13
C ALA A 230 32.75 1.13 35.26
N SER A 231 33.36 1.32 36.44
CA SER A 231 34.43 0.57 37.14
C SER A 231 34.55 1.04 38.61
N LYS A 232 35.36 0.31 39.42
CA LYS A 232 35.80 0.57 40.82
C LYS A 232 34.76 0.28 41.93
N GLY A 233 35.13 -0.41 43.03
CA GLY A 233 36.37 -1.16 43.29
C GLY A 233 36.60 -1.58 44.76
N ARG A 234 37.79 -2.14 45.02
CA ARG A 234 38.43 -2.49 46.32
C ARG A 234 37.99 -3.80 47.04
N SER A 235 38.92 -4.76 47.03
CA SER A 235 39.56 -5.40 48.21
C SER A 235 39.23 -6.87 48.60
N ALA A 236 40.22 -7.47 49.27
CA ALA A 236 40.26 -8.75 50.03
C ALA A 236 40.13 -10.10 49.28
N SER A 237 41.29 -10.76 49.12
CA SER A 237 41.49 -12.23 49.19
C SER A 237 41.80 -12.62 50.67
N PRO A 238 41.98 -13.90 51.13
CA PRO A 238 42.58 -15.04 50.40
C PRO A 238 42.04 -16.47 50.69
N SER A 239 42.70 -17.49 50.09
CA SER A 239 42.84 -18.90 50.53
C SER A 239 41.68 -19.89 50.26
N SER A 240 41.89 -21.21 50.05
CA SER A 240 42.88 -21.95 49.22
C SER A 240 42.48 -23.46 49.09
N SER A 241 43.11 -24.17 48.13
CA SER A 241 43.43 -25.64 48.14
C SER A 241 42.37 -26.71 47.77
N ALA A 242 42.88 -27.86 47.26
CA ALA A 242 42.26 -29.19 47.00
C ALA A 242 41.05 -29.26 46.03
N VAL A 243 41.05 -29.84 44.81
CA VAL A 243 41.66 -31.05 44.19
C VAL A 243 40.96 -32.39 44.50
N LYS A 244 40.17 -32.93 43.54
CA LYS A 244 40.27 -34.30 42.92
C LYS A 244 39.01 -34.70 42.12
N SER A 245 39.22 -35.43 41.02
CA SER A 245 38.21 -36.29 40.34
C SER A 245 38.49 -37.77 40.64
N PRO A 246 37.48 -38.64 40.51
CA PRO A 246 37.47 -39.64 39.42
C PRO A 246 36.09 -39.72 38.72
N THR A 247 35.74 -40.57 37.73
CA THR A 247 36.39 -41.33 36.63
C THR A 247 35.44 -42.53 36.32
N ALA A 248 34.75 -42.45 35.18
CA ALA A 248 34.20 -43.52 34.30
C ALA A 248 33.55 -44.84 34.83
N ALA A 249 32.30 -45.10 34.38
CA ALA A 249 31.80 -46.36 33.76
C ALA A 249 30.35 -46.08 33.22
N SER A 250 29.96 -46.25 31.95
CA SER A 250 29.96 -47.40 31.00
C SER A 250 28.86 -48.44 31.24
N SER A 251 27.86 -48.50 30.35
CA SER A 251 27.19 -49.73 29.87
C SER A 251 26.25 -49.52 28.67
N SER A 252 26.13 -50.56 27.82
CA SER A 252 25.41 -50.67 26.55
C SER A 252 23.89 -50.35 26.63
N ALA A 253 23.16 -49.87 25.60
CA ALA A 253 23.17 -50.09 24.14
C ALA A 253 22.57 -51.44 23.68
N LYS A 254 21.49 -51.40 22.86
CA LYS A 254 20.98 -52.57 22.09
C LYS A 254 20.13 -52.15 20.87
N ALA A 255 20.50 -52.67 19.70
CA ALA A 255 19.68 -52.82 18.50
C ALA A 255 19.82 -54.29 18.00
N PRO A 256 18.91 -54.79 17.15
CA PRO A 256 19.19 -54.91 15.69
C PRO A 256 17.94 -54.53 14.83
N ALA A 257 17.94 -54.26 13.52
CA ALA A 257 18.63 -54.79 12.32
C ALA A 257 18.12 -56.20 11.88
N SER A 258 17.88 -56.58 10.60
CA SER A 258 17.62 -55.93 9.28
C SER A 258 16.91 -57.03 8.39
N ALA A 259 16.79 -57.09 7.05
CA ALA A 259 17.23 -56.35 5.83
C ALA A 259 16.41 -56.82 4.58
N THR A 260 16.45 -56.07 3.46
CA THR A 260 16.34 -56.54 2.02
C THR A 260 15.04 -57.22 1.52
N ALA A 261 14.67 -57.28 0.22
CA ALA A 261 15.21 -56.72 -1.06
C ALA A 261 14.15 -56.68 -2.22
N GLN A 262 14.59 -56.16 -3.37
CA GLN A 262 13.91 -55.80 -4.65
C GLN A 262 13.13 -56.90 -5.43
N LYS A 263 12.14 -56.49 -6.25
CA LYS A 263 11.88 -56.92 -7.67
C LYS A 263 10.84 -55.96 -8.32
N ALA A 264 11.17 -55.08 -9.27
CA ALA A 264 11.36 -55.20 -10.74
C ALA A 264 10.07 -55.21 -11.61
N SER A 265 10.07 -54.35 -12.65
CA SER A 265 9.08 -54.14 -13.75
C SER A 265 9.16 -55.24 -14.86
N PRO A 266 8.50 -55.19 -16.06
CA PRO A 266 7.84 -54.07 -16.79
C PRO A 266 6.50 -54.38 -17.52
N ALA A 267 5.93 -53.42 -18.29
CA ALA A 267 5.06 -53.65 -19.47
C ALA A 267 4.76 -52.34 -20.27
N GLU A 268 5.24 -52.25 -21.52
CA GLU A 268 5.12 -51.09 -22.46
C GLU A 268 4.99 -51.61 -23.92
N GLU A 269 4.62 -50.91 -25.01
CA GLU A 269 4.22 -49.52 -25.35
C GLU A 269 3.24 -49.54 -26.57
N SER A 270 2.34 -48.56 -26.72
CA SER A 270 1.74 -48.11 -28.02
C SER A 270 0.99 -46.76 -27.85
N THR A 271 1.01 -45.78 -28.76
CA THR A 271 1.73 -45.62 -30.06
C THR A 271 1.86 -44.12 -30.40
N ALA A 272 2.91 -43.76 -31.14
CA ALA A 272 3.14 -42.43 -31.75
C ALA A 272 3.02 -42.53 -33.31
N PRO A 273 3.30 -41.50 -34.15
CA PRO A 273 3.68 -40.10 -33.86
C PRO A 273 2.87 -39.04 -34.65
N GLY A 274 3.23 -37.75 -34.49
CA GLY A 274 2.72 -36.64 -35.30
C GLY A 274 3.55 -35.37 -35.15
N SER A 275 4.60 -35.22 -35.96
CA SER A 275 5.59 -34.13 -35.83
C SER A 275 5.26 -32.92 -36.71
N SER A 276 5.38 -31.71 -36.15
CA SER A 276 5.56 -30.45 -36.91
C SER A 276 6.05 -29.33 -35.99
N PRO A 277 7.32 -28.88 -36.12
CA PRO A 277 7.78 -27.63 -35.53
C PRO A 277 7.61 -26.47 -36.53
N VAL A 278 7.25 -25.29 -36.04
CA VAL A 278 7.49 -24.02 -36.73
C VAL A 278 8.16 -23.04 -35.77
N ALA A 279 9.31 -22.52 -36.18
CA ALA A 279 10.07 -21.52 -35.44
C ALA A 279 9.80 -20.11 -36.01
N SER A 280 10.43 -19.12 -35.39
CA SER A 280 10.44 -17.71 -35.81
C SER A 280 10.90 -17.50 -37.26
N ASP A 281 10.43 -16.43 -37.89
CA ASP A 281 11.20 -15.22 -38.25
C ASP A 281 10.23 -14.24 -38.97
N THR A 282 10.44 -12.92 -39.10
CA THR A 282 11.68 -12.17 -39.42
C THR A 282 11.76 -10.77 -38.80
N ASP A 283 12.99 -10.23 -38.74
CA ASP A 283 13.35 -8.86 -38.34
C ASP A 283 12.91 -7.73 -39.32
N ALA A 284 12.84 -6.50 -38.78
CA ALA A 284 13.21 -5.18 -39.35
C ALA A 284 12.41 -4.06 -38.64
N SER A 285 12.92 -2.85 -38.36
CA SER A 285 14.26 -2.26 -38.54
C SER A 285 14.49 -1.18 -37.46
N GLY A 286 15.74 -0.95 -37.03
CA GLY A 286 16.03 -0.05 -35.91
C GLY A 286 16.42 1.40 -36.28
N GLY A 287 16.15 2.32 -35.34
CA GLY A 287 16.80 3.64 -35.22
C GLY A 287 15.94 4.87 -35.57
N PRO A 288 16.30 6.08 -35.10
CA PRO A 288 17.16 6.42 -33.96
C PRO A 288 16.43 7.25 -32.87
N SER A 289 17.00 7.31 -31.67
CA SER A 289 16.49 8.16 -30.58
C SER A 289 16.68 9.65 -30.86
N ALA A 290 15.65 10.48 -30.63
CA ALA A 290 15.72 11.94 -30.60
C ALA A 290 15.14 12.49 -29.29
N PRO A 291 15.69 13.58 -28.72
CA PRO A 291 15.39 13.99 -27.35
C PRO A 291 14.17 14.92 -27.19
N MET A 292 13.71 15.01 -25.94
CA MET A 292 12.92 16.08 -25.31
C MET A 292 12.68 17.35 -26.15
N MET A 293 11.42 17.66 -26.42
CA MET A 293 10.97 19.02 -26.76
C MET A 293 9.92 19.51 -25.74
N ALA A 294 10.40 20.20 -24.70
CA ALA A 294 9.56 21.00 -23.83
C ALA A 294 9.38 22.39 -24.46
N GLY A 295 8.22 22.65 -25.07
CA GLY A 295 7.93 23.94 -25.71
C GLY A 295 6.50 24.03 -26.23
N GLY A 296 5.62 24.73 -25.50
CA GLY A 296 4.18 24.72 -25.80
C GLY A 296 3.37 25.88 -25.22
N ALA A 297 3.97 27.08 -25.03
CA ALA A 297 3.29 28.20 -24.36
C ALA A 297 3.76 29.62 -24.79
N ALA A 298 3.93 29.90 -26.10
CA ALA A 298 4.28 31.26 -26.57
C ALA A 298 3.94 31.53 -28.06
N ALA A 299 2.66 31.61 -28.45
CA ALA A 299 2.30 31.77 -29.88
C ALA A 299 1.02 32.57 -30.24
N VAL A 300 0.35 33.27 -29.31
CA VAL A 300 -0.84 34.09 -29.65
C VAL A 300 -0.90 35.39 -28.85
N LEU A 301 -0.41 36.52 -29.40
CA LEU A 301 -0.79 37.89 -28.93
C LEU A 301 -0.37 39.08 -29.85
N VAL A 302 -0.51 38.98 -31.18
CA VAL A 302 -0.21 40.12 -32.10
C VAL A 302 -1.29 40.34 -33.17
N LEU A 303 -2.57 40.50 -32.78
CA LEU A 303 -3.66 40.84 -33.73
C LEU A 303 -4.68 41.89 -33.24
N THR A 304 -4.39 42.65 -32.18
CA THR A 304 -5.29 43.70 -31.65
C THR A 304 -4.79 45.14 -31.85
N GLY A 305 -3.66 45.36 -32.52
CA GLY A 305 -3.12 46.71 -32.79
C GLY A 305 -3.60 47.36 -34.11
N GLY A 306 -3.85 46.56 -35.15
CA GLY A 306 -3.99 47.09 -36.53
C GLY A 306 -5.26 47.89 -36.83
N ALA A 307 -6.38 47.57 -36.19
CA ALA A 307 -7.69 48.11 -36.55
C ALA A 307 -7.88 49.61 -36.19
N ALA A 308 -7.18 50.11 -35.17
CA ALA A 308 -7.36 51.47 -34.67
C ALA A 308 -6.69 52.54 -35.55
N LEU A 309 -5.63 52.20 -36.30
CA LEU A 309 -4.85 53.16 -37.06
C LEU A 309 -5.47 53.49 -38.42
N ALA A 310 -6.06 52.50 -39.09
CA ALA A 310 -6.68 52.64 -40.41
C ALA A 310 -7.87 53.64 -40.42
N LEU A 311 -8.59 53.80 -39.31
CA LEU A 311 -9.73 54.71 -39.19
C LEU A 311 -9.33 56.18 -38.96
N ARG A 312 -8.10 56.49 -38.58
CA ARG A 312 -7.61 57.89 -38.43
C ARG A 312 -7.01 58.48 -39.71
N LEU A 313 -6.63 57.66 -40.68
CA LEU A 313 -6.05 58.09 -41.95
C LEU A 313 -7.08 58.36 -43.07
N ARG A 314 -8.38 58.13 -42.81
CA ARG A 314 -9.48 58.32 -43.78
C ARG A 314 -10.43 59.49 -43.42
N ARG A 315 -9.88 60.50 -42.72
CA ARG A 315 -10.55 61.77 -42.34
C ARG A 315 -9.63 62.98 -42.52
N ARG A 316 -8.82 62.94 -43.58
CA ARG A 316 -8.24 64.09 -44.28
C ARG A 316 -8.59 63.95 -45.75
#